data_AF-A0A350XVT9-F1
#
_entry.id   AF-A0A350XVT9-F1
#
_cell.length_a   1.000
_cell.length_b   1.000
_cell.length_c   1.000
_cell.angle_alpha   90.00
_cell.angle_beta   90.00
_cell.angle_gamma   90.00
#
_symmetry.space_group_name_H-M   'P 1'
#
loop_
_entity.id
_entity.type
_entity.pdbx_description
1 polymer ?
#
loop_
_entity_poly.entity_id
_entity_poly.type
_entity_poly.pdbx_seq_one_letter_code
_entity_poly.pdbx_strand_id
1 'polypeptide(L)'
;MYCKNCGQEIADNAAVCIHCGVAVSNQPSNELNKQYHEVPKCRKCGYVGEFQRGKMFRTMDWVIGLATIWFGFGIIYFIIIAVMRHDEKNRETICPHCGEKNSAMDVY
;
A
#
# COMPACT_ATOMS: atom_id res chain seq x y z
N MET A 1 -16.09 37.48 -4.91
CA MET A 1 -16.55 37.17 -3.52
C MET A 1 -15.93 38.14 -2.51
N TYR A 2 -16.38 38.18 -1.24
CA TYR A 2 -15.79 39.03 -0.19
C TYR A 2 -15.18 38.20 0.94
N CYS A 3 -14.04 38.63 1.47
CA CYS A 3 -13.37 37.97 2.58
C CYS A 3 -14.16 38.17 3.88
N LYS A 4 -14.49 37.08 4.60
CA LYS A 4 -15.21 37.16 5.88
C LYS A 4 -14.41 37.83 7.00
N ASN A 5 -13.09 37.92 6.87
CA ASN A 5 -12.20 38.51 7.88
C ASN A 5 -11.96 40.00 7.65
N CYS A 6 -11.64 40.42 6.42
CA CYS A 6 -11.29 41.81 6.11
C CYS A 6 -12.35 42.57 5.30
N GLY A 7 -13.41 41.91 4.84
CA GLY A 7 -14.49 42.55 4.07
C GLY A 7 -14.13 43.01 2.66
N GLN A 8 -12.90 42.74 2.20
CA GLN A 8 -12.44 43.14 0.87
C GLN A 8 -12.81 42.13 -0.20
N GLU A 9 -12.90 42.63 -1.43
CA GLU A 9 -13.18 41.82 -2.61
C GLU A 9 -12.01 40.88 -2.92
N ILE A 10 -12.32 39.62 -3.16
CA ILE A 10 -11.37 38.54 -3.45
C ILE A 10 -11.87 37.77 -4.67
N ALA A 11 -10.93 37.34 -5.52
CA ALA A 11 -11.21 36.57 -6.73
C ALA A 11 -11.84 35.22 -6.38
N ASP A 12 -12.86 34.76 -7.11
CA ASP A 12 -13.71 33.59 -6.76
C ASP A 12 -12.98 32.25 -6.61
N ASN A 13 -11.74 32.15 -7.10
CA ASN A 13 -10.87 30.98 -6.99
C ASN A 13 -9.67 31.17 -6.03
N ALA A 14 -9.61 32.28 -5.28
CA ALA A 14 -8.49 32.56 -4.38
C ALA A 14 -8.53 31.64 -3.14
N ALA A 15 -7.48 30.85 -2.93
CA ALA A 15 -7.31 29.99 -1.75
C ALA A 15 -7.00 30.79 -0.47
N VAL A 16 -6.39 31.97 -0.63
CA VAL A 16 -5.96 32.85 0.46
C VAL A 16 -6.26 34.29 0.07
N CYS A 17 -6.77 35.07 1.02
CA CYS A 17 -7.00 36.50 0.81
C CYS A 17 -5.66 37.23 0.73
N ILE A 18 -5.38 37.91 -0.40
CA ILE A 18 -4.14 38.67 -0.60
C ILE A 18 -3.95 39.83 0.37
N HIS A 19 -5.03 40.31 0.98
CA HIS A 19 -5.00 41.50 1.83
C HIS A 19 -4.83 41.20 3.31
N CYS A 20 -5.31 40.06 3.80
CA CYS A 20 -5.20 39.69 5.22
C CYS A 20 -4.50 38.36 5.47
N GLY A 21 -4.20 37.59 4.42
CA GLY A 21 -3.54 36.29 4.54
C GLY A 21 -4.43 35.16 5.08
N VAL A 22 -5.72 35.41 5.32
CA VAL A 22 -6.64 34.37 5.80
C VAL A 22 -6.99 33.40 4.66
N ALA A 23 -6.98 32.10 4.94
CA ALA A 23 -7.43 31.09 4.00
C ALA A 23 -8.93 31.25 3.73
N VAL A 24 -9.31 31.28 2.46
CA VAL A 24 -10.71 31.38 2.03
C VAL A 24 -11.19 29.97 1.73
N SER A 25 -12.23 29.53 2.42
CA SER A 25 -12.76 28.16 2.34
C SER A 25 -13.53 27.86 1.04
N ASN A 26 -13.14 28.47 -0.08
CA ASN A 26 -13.73 28.28 -1.41
C ASN A 26 -12.82 27.43 -2.31
N GLN A 27 -12.14 26.44 -1.73
CA GLN A 27 -11.59 25.37 -2.55
C GLN A 27 -12.71 24.35 -2.76
N PRO A 28 -13.17 24.06 -4.00
CA PRO A 28 -13.78 22.76 -4.23
C PRO A 28 -12.75 21.75 -3.76
N SER A 29 -13.14 20.87 -2.84
CA SER A 29 -12.31 19.77 -2.35
C SER A 29 -11.92 18.91 -3.55
N ASN A 30 -10.85 19.32 -4.22
CA ASN A 30 -10.32 18.70 -5.40
C ASN A 30 -9.85 17.32 -4.93
N GLU A 31 -10.43 16.29 -5.53
CA GLU A 31 -10.18 14.86 -5.32
C GLU A 31 -8.72 14.44 -5.64
N LEU A 32 -7.77 15.37 -5.63
CA LEU A 32 -6.33 15.13 -5.66
C LEU A 32 -5.72 15.01 -4.25
N ASN A 33 -6.50 14.59 -3.25
CA ASN A 33 -5.97 14.21 -1.94
C ASN A 33 -6.75 13.00 -1.37
N LYS A 34 -7.00 12.00 -2.23
CA LYS A 34 -7.67 10.75 -1.80
C LYS A 34 -6.78 9.52 -1.90
N GLN A 35 -5.46 9.70 -1.76
CA GLN A 35 -4.51 8.62 -1.59
C GLN A 35 -3.38 9.00 -0.62
N TYR A 36 -3.76 9.49 0.57
CA TYR A 36 -2.92 9.28 1.74
C TYR A 36 -3.16 7.83 2.19
N HIS A 37 -2.58 6.90 1.44
CA HIS A 37 -2.50 5.52 1.90
C HIS A 37 -1.59 5.52 3.12
N GLU A 38 -2.06 4.99 4.25
CA GLU A 38 -1.24 4.74 5.43
C GLU A 38 -0.05 3.87 5.01
N VAL A 39 1.09 4.51 4.73
CA VAL A 39 2.33 3.80 4.47
C VAL A 39 2.78 3.18 5.79
N PRO A 40 2.87 1.85 5.87
CA PRO A 40 3.27 1.20 7.12
C PRO A 40 4.68 1.63 7.50
N LYS A 41 4.91 1.80 8.81
CA LYS A 41 6.24 2.11 9.36
C LYS A 41 6.88 0.84 9.91
N CYS A 42 8.20 0.73 9.80
CA CYS A 42 8.94 -0.39 10.40
C CYS A 42 9.06 -0.18 11.91
N ARG A 43 8.63 -1.15 12.71
CA ARG A 43 8.69 -1.08 14.19
C ARG A 43 10.10 -0.88 14.75
N LYS A 44 11.14 -1.43 14.11
CA LYS A 44 12.51 -1.40 14.63
C LYS A 44 13.36 -0.24 14.14
N CYS A 45 13.31 0.06 12.84
CA CYS A 45 14.15 1.11 12.26
C CYS A 45 13.40 2.40 11.93
N GLY A 46 12.07 2.42 12.06
CA GLY A 46 11.25 3.59 11.75
C GLY A 46 11.14 3.91 10.26
N TYR A 47 11.68 3.08 9.38
CA TYR A 47 11.58 3.26 7.92
C TYR A 47 10.11 3.28 7.47
N VAL A 48 9.74 4.30 6.70
CA VAL A 48 8.41 4.49 6.11
C VAL A 48 8.55 4.32 4.60
N GLY A 49 7.86 3.32 4.04
CA GLY A 49 7.94 3.02 2.61
C GLY A 49 7.42 1.63 2.28
N GLU A 50 7.59 1.22 1.02
CA GLU A 50 7.12 -0.09 0.55
C GLU A 50 8.03 -1.23 1.07
N PHE A 51 7.41 -2.24 1.70
CA PHE A 51 8.12 -3.43 2.19
C PHE A 51 8.27 -4.46 1.07
N GLN A 52 9.43 -5.13 1.01
CA GLN A 52 9.64 -6.18 0.02
C GLN A 52 8.91 -7.45 0.45
N ARG A 53 8.03 -7.95 -0.41
CA ARG A 53 7.37 -9.24 -0.26
C ARG A 53 8.29 -10.35 -0.76
N GLY A 54 8.47 -11.42 0.03
CA GLY A 54 9.24 -12.60 -0.38
C GLY A 54 8.84 -13.18 -1.75
N LYS A 55 9.75 -13.88 -2.43
CA LYS A 55 9.46 -14.47 -3.76
C LYS A 55 8.46 -15.63 -3.63
N MET A 56 7.41 -15.62 -4.46
CA MET A 56 6.23 -16.50 -4.37
C MET A 56 6.46 -17.94 -4.80
N PHE A 57 7.44 -18.19 -5.68
CA PHE A 57 7.61 -19.47 -6.34
C PHE A 57 8.95 -20.07 -5.95
N ARG A 58 8.92 -21.16 -5.19
CA ARG A 58 10.11 -21.96 -4.89
C ARG A 58 10.26 -22.95 -6.03
N THR A 59 11.40 -22.93 -6.72
CA THR A 59 11.74 -23.76 -7.91
C THR A 59 11.49 -25.27 -7.74
N MET A 60 11.35 -25.73 -6.49
CA MET A 60 11.03 -27.11 -6.11
C MET A 60 9.67 -27.62 -6.61
N ASP A 61 8.69 -26.74 -6.86
CA ASP A 61 7.34 -27.16 -7.25
C ASP A 61 7.26 -27.71 -8.69
N TRP A 62 8.19 -27.31 -9.56
CA TRP A 62 8.29 -27.82 -10.93
C TRP A 62 8.75 -29.30 -10.97
N VAL A 63 9.62 -29.70 -10.05
CA VAL A 63 10.16 -31.07 -9.98
C VAL A 63 9.09 -32.05 -9.51
N ILE A 64 8.28 -31.65 -8.53
CA ILE A 64 7.26 -32.52 -7.94
C ILE A 64 6.05 -32.68 -8.88
N GLY A 65 5.72 -31.64 -9.65
CA GLY A 65 4.73 -31.73 -10.73
C GLY A 65 5.14 -32.75 -11.80
N LEU A 66 6.39 -32.70 -12.29
CA LEU A 66 6.89 -33.66 -13.28
C LEU A 66 6.94 -35.10 -12.74
N ALA A 67 7.31 -35.29 -11.47
CA ALA A 67 7.38 -36.62 -10.85
C ALA A 67 6.00 -37.27 -10.62
N THR A 68 4.98 -36.47 -10.24
CA THR A 68 3.63 -36.99 -9.91
C THR A 68 2.74 -37.19 -11.14
N ILE A 69 3.05 -36.52 -12.27
CA ILE A 69 2.39 -36.75 -13.57
C ILE A 69 2.61 -38.19 -14.08
N TRP A 70 3.78 -38.77 -13.80
CA TRP A 70 4.08 -40.16 -14.19
C TRP A 70 3.33 -41.22 -13.38
N PHE A 71 2.87 -40.90 -12.16
CA PHE A 71 2.22 -41.85 -11.25
C PHE A 71 0.68 -41.78 -11.22
N GLY A 72 0.05 -41.01 -12.11
CA GLY A 72 -1.42 -40.96 -12.25
C GLY A 72 -2.18 -40.23 -11.14
N PHE A 73 -1.50 -39.81 -10.06
CA PHE A 73 -2.06 -38.99 -8.98
C PHE A 73 -1.75 -37.48 -9.12
N GLY A 74 -1.05 -37.09 -10.19
CA GLY A 74 -0.54 -35.72 -10.39
C GLY A 74 -1.61 -34.63 -10.40
N ILE A 75 -2.81 -34.91 -10.91
CA ILE A 75 -3.89 -33.91 -11.00
C ILE A 75 -4.42 -33.55 -9.60
N ILE A 76 -4.67 -34.54 -8.74
CA ILE A 76 -5.17 -34.33 -7.37
C ILE A 76 -4.10 -33.60 -6.53
N TYR A 77 -2.84 -34.02 -6.65
CA TYR A 77 -1.72 -33.39 -5.95
C TYR A 77 -1.53 -31.93 -6.38
N PHE A 78 -1.64 -31.65 -7.69
CA PHE A 78 -1.54 -30.30 -8.22
C PHE A 78 -2.68 -29.39 -7.74
N ILE A 79 -3.91 -29.90 -7.66
CA ILE A 79 -5.06 -29.16 -7.13
C ILE A 79 -4.86 -28.82 -5.65
N ILE A 80 -4.41 -29.78 -4.82
CA ILE A 80 -4.15 -29.53 -3.40
C ILE A 80 -3.08 -28.44 -3.22
N ILE A 81 -1.97 -28.53 -3.98
CA ILE A 81 -0.91 -27.52 -3.94
C ILE A 81 -1.39 -26.15 -4.43
N ALA A 82 -2.18 -26.10 -5.51
CA ALA A 82 -2.72 -24.87 -6.04
C ALA A 82 -3.61 -24.15 -5.01
N VAL A 83 -4.45 -24.92 -4.30
CA VAL A 83 -5.28 -24.40 -3.21
C VAL A 83 -4.42 -23.87 -2.04
N MET A 84 -3.39 -24.62 -1.63
CA MET A 84 -2.49 -24.17 -0.55
C MET A 84 -1.66 -22.93 -0.93
N ARG A 85 -1.31 -22.77 -2.20
CA ARG A 85 -0.48 -21.63 -2.67
C ARG A 85 -1.29 -20.36 -2.95
N HIS A 86 -2.60 -20.46 -3.07
CA HIS A 86 -3.48 -19.30 -3.21
C HIS A 86 -3.54 -18.43 -1.93
N ASP A 87 -3.09 -18.96 -0.79
CA ASP A 87 -3.01 -18.20 0.46
C ASP A 87 -1.78 -17.28 0.49
N GLU A 88 -1.82 -16.24 -0.35
CA GLU A 88 -0.78 -15.20 -0.47
C GLU A 88 -0.67 -14.31 0.79
N LYS A 89 -1.62 -14.42 1.72
CA LYS A 89 -1.76 -13.57 2.91
C LYS A 89 -0.67 -13.78 3.97
N ASN A 90 0.02 -14.91 3.94
CA ASN A 90 1.07 -15.26 4.93
C ASN A 90 2.50 -14.91 4.46
N ARG A 91 2.65 -14.13 3.40
CA ARG A 91 3.97 -13.79 2.90
C ARG A 91 4.63 -12.79 3.85
N GLU A 92 5.77 -13.19 4.41
CA GLU A 92 6.59 -12.35 5.27
C GLU A 92 6.98 -11.05 4.56
N THR A 93 6.66 -9.92 5.19
CA THR A 93 7.07 -8.58 4.75
C THR A 93 8.47 -8.31 5.30
N ILE A 94 9.42 -8.00 4.43
CA ILE A 94 10.82 -7.78 4.81
C ILE A 94 11.11 -6.29 4.64
N CYS A 95 11.59 -5.65 5.71
CA CYS A 95 12.05 -4.27 5.63
C CYS A 95 13.36 -4.18 4.84
N PRO A 96 13.47 -3.32 3.80
CA PRO A 96 14.69 -3.21 3.00
C PRO A 96 15.87 -2.56 3.74
N HIS A 97 15.60 -1.82 4.83
CA HIS A 97 16.63 -1.09 5.56
C HIS A 97 17.24 -1.91 6.71
N CYS A 98 16.43 -2.68 7.43
CA CYS A 98 16.89 -3.46 8.59
C CYS A 98 16.82 -4.98 8.41
N GLY A 99 16.23 -5.45 7.30
CA GLY A 99 16.05 -6.88 7.02
C GLY A 99 15.05 -7.58 7.95
N GLU A 100 14.32 -6.84 8.78
CA GLU A 100 13.43 -7.44 9.77
C GLU A 100 12.09 -7.86 9.15
N LYS A 101 11.73 -9.11 9.43
CA LYS A 101 10.52 -9.77 8.96
C LYS A 101 9.31 -9.32 9.77
N ASN A 102 8.15 -9.18 9.13
CA ASN A 102 6.85 -8.87 9.74
C ASN A 102 6.86 -7.60 10.60
N SER A 103 7.62 -6.59 10.20
CA SER A 103 7.85 -5.37 10.99
C SER A 103 6.98 -4.18 10.58
N ALA A 104 6.12 -4.34 9.58
CA ALA A 104 5.16 -3.32 9.15
C ALA A 104 4.07 -3.12 10.21
N MET A 105 3.88 -1.89 10.68
CA MET A 105 2.73 -1.48 11.51
C MET A 105 1.96 -0.35 10.84
N ASP A 106 0.64 -0.45 10.86
CA ASP A 106 -0.28 0.59 10.38
C ASP A 106 -0.26 1.78 11.36
N VAL A 107 -0.34 2.99 10.82
CA VAL A 107 -0.27 4.24 11.61
C VAL A 107 -1.67 4.82 11.71
N TYR A 108 -2.49 4.25 12.62
CA TYR A 108 -3.83 4.77 12.94
C TYR A 108 -3.80 6.22 13.46
#